data_AF-A0A9X2CC76-F1
#
_entry.id   AF-A0A9X2CC76-F1
#
_cell.length_a   1.000
_cell.length_b   1.000
_cell.length_c   1.000
_cell.angle_alpha   90.00
_cell.angle_beta   90.00
_cell.angle_gamma   90.00
#
_symmetry.space_group_name_H-M   'P 1'
#
loop_
_entity.id
_entity.type
_entity.pdbx_description
1 polymer ?
#
loop_
_entity_poly.entity_id
_entity_poly.type
_entity_poly.pdbx_seq_one_letter_code
_entity_poly.pdbx_strand_id
1 'polypeptide(L)'
;MKILMILTSHDELGDTGKKTGFWLEEFAAPYYVFKDAGADITLASPKGGQPPIDPSSDNADTQTDDIRRFKGDLETQEHLANTLKLSDMTEEGFDAIFYPGGHGPLWDLAEDADSIRLIEAFAAADLPVGAVCHAPAIFRHTQGIDGNSLVFGRRVTGFTNTEEEAVGLTNVVPFLVEDMLKANGGHYEKDVDWASFVLRDDKLVTGQNPASSAAAAQEILALLK
;
A
#
# COMPACT_ATOMS: atom_id res chain seq x y z
N MET A 1 11.15 -14.34 -8.73
CA MET A 1 10.58 -13.29 -7.89
C MET A 1 9.08 -13.40 -7.98
N LYS A 2 8.43 -13.82 -6.90
CA LYS A 2 6.98 -13.87 -6.74
C LYS A 2 6.55 -12.78 -5.77
N ILE A 3 5.71 -11.87 -6.21
CA ILE A 3 5.31 -10.70 -5.43
C ILE A 3 3.80 -10.72 -5.24
N LEU A 4 3.37 -10.62 -3.99
CA LEU A 4 1.95 -10.48 -3.64
C LEU A 4 1.63 -8.99 -3.50
N MET A 5 0.70 -8.47 -4.30
CA MET A 5 0.18 -7.11 -4.12
C MET A 5 -1.24 -7.15 -3.54
N ILE A 6 -1.46 -6.40 -2.47
CA ILE A 6 -2.75 -6.38 -1.76
C ILE A 6 -3.43 -5.02 -1.95
N LEU A 7 -4.63 -5.02 -2.52
CA LEU A 7 -5.43 -3.82 -2.73
C LEU A 7 -6.63 -3.77 -1.78
N THR A 8 -7.06 -2.55 -1.43
CA THR A 8 -8.30 -2.34 -0.69
C THR A 8 -9.52 -2.84 -1.48
N SER A 9 -10.56 -3.22 -0.76
CA SER A 9 -11.92 -3.51 -1.24
C SER A 9 -12.95 -2.48 -0.73
N HIS A 10 -12.48 -1.38 -0.12
CA HIS A 10 -13.30 -0.31 0.43
C HIS A 10 -13.50 0.82 -0.60
N ASP A 11 -14.74 1.21 -0.84
CA ASP A 11 -15.09 2.17 -1.90
C ASP A 11 -15.80 3.44 -1.40
N GLU A 12 -16.00 3.61 -0.09
CA GLU A 12 -16.74 4.76 0.48
C GLU A 12 -15.80 5.68 1.28
N LEU A 13 -15.86 6.99 1.04
CA LEU A 13 -15.01 7.94 1.77
C LEU A 13 -15.72 8.39 3.05
N GLY A 14 -15.74 7.52 4.05
CA GLY A 14 -16.51 7.70 5.28
C GLY A 14 -17.99 8.03 5.00
N ASP A 15 -18.56 8.94 5.79
CA ASP A 15 -19.97 9.35 5.65
C ASP A 15 -20.18 10.50 4.65
N THR A 16 -19.19 10.80 3.79
CA THR A 16 -19.26 11.96 2.87
C THR A 16 -20.18 11.76 1.67
N GLY A 17 -20.58 10.50 1.39
CA GLY A 17 -21.27 10.10 0.17
C GLY A 17 -20.39 10.10 -1.09
N LYS A 18 -19.08 10.38 -0.96
CA LYS A 18 -18.10 10.26 -2.05
C LYS A 18 -17.50 8.85 -2.08
N LYS A 19 -16.96 8.49 -3.24
CA LYS A 19 -16.23 7.23 -3.45
C LYS A 19 -14.73 7.39 -3.19
N THR A 20 -14.10 6.31 -2.78
CA THR A 20 -12.64 6.15 -2.69
C THR A 20 -12.25 4.75 -3.18
N GLY A 21 -11.01 4.35 -2.95
CA GLY A 21 -10.45 3.06 -3.34
C GLY A 21 -8.94 3.07 -3.16
N PHE A 22 -8.25 2.26 -3.95
CA PHE A 22 -6.80 2.41 -4.08
C PHE A 22 -6.47 3.57 -5.04
N TRP A 23 -5.32 4.20 -4.83
CA TRP A 23 -4.84 5.24 -5.73
C TRP A 23 -4.20 4.63 -7.00
N LEU A 24 -4.66 4.99 -8.19
CA LEU A 24 -4.31 4.28 -9.43
C LEU A 24 -2.80 4.23 -9.71
N GLU A 25 -2.08 5.34 -9.50
CA GLU A 25 -0.61 5.40 -9.66
C GLU A 25 0.10 4.43 -8.70
N GLU A 26 -0.42 4.27 -7.48
CA GLU A 26 0.19 3.44 -6.45
C GLU A 26 0.00 1.95 -6.72
N PHE A 27 -0.91 1.59 -7.63
CA PHE A 27 -0.96 0.25 -8.23
C PHE A 27 -0.11 0.18 -9.50
N ALA A 28 -0.36 1.07 -10.46
CA ALA A 28 0.19 0.98 -11.80
C ALA A 28 1.72 1.03 -11.82
N ALA A 29 2.32 2.01 -11.14
CA ALA A 29 3.77 2.18 -11.14
C ALA A 29 4.50 1.00 -10.46
N PRO A 30 4.11 0.54 -9.25
CA PRO A 30 4.72 -0.64 -8.64
C PRO A 30 4.51 -1.91 -9.48
N TYR A 31 3.30 -2.11 -9.99
CA TYR A 31 2.98 -3.27 -10.82
C TYR A 31 3.91 -3.36 -12.04
N TYR A 32 4.13 -2.25 -12.76
CA TYR A 32 5.01 -2.25 -13.92
C TYR A 32 6.48 -2.32 -13.57
N VAL A 33 6.93 -1.70 -12.46
CA VAL A 33 8.29 -1.90 -11.95
C VAL A 33 8.56 -3.39 -11.70
N PHE A 34 7.63 -4.11 -11.07
CA PHE A 34 7.73 -5.54 -10.82
C PHE A 34 7.63 -6.38 -12.10
N LYS A 35 6.64 -6.10 -12.97
CA LYS A 35 6.40 -6.85 -14.21
C LYS A 35 7.59 -6.73 -15.16
N ASP A 36 8.17 -5.55 -15.31
CA ASP A 36 9.31 -5.31 -16.19
C ASP A 36 10.61 -5.93 -15.63
N ALA A 37 10.69 -6.15 -14.32
CA ALA A 37 11.76 -6.93 -13.70
C ALA A 37 11.57 -8.45 -13.84
N GLY A 38 10.49 -8.91 -14.48
CA GLY A 38 10.17 -10.33 -14.66
C GLY A 38 9.60 -11.00 -13.42
N ALA A 39 9.01 -10.24 -12.50
CA ALA A 39 8.30 -10.81 -11.36
C ALA A 39 6.98 -11.47 -11.78
N ASP A 40 6.68 -12.59 -11.14
CA ASP A 40 5.35 -13.21 -11.15
C ASP A 40 4.52 -12.53 -10.06
N ILE A 41 3.49 -11.78 -10.46
CA ILE A 41 2.71 -10.92 -9.57
C ILE A 41 1.37 -11.59 -9.30
N THR A 42 1.02 -11.76 -8.04
CA THR A 42 -0.33 -12.15 -7.61
C THR A 42 -1.03 -10.94 -7.03
N LEU A 43 -2.28 -10.70 -7.44
CA LEU A 43 -3.12 -9.65 -6.88
C LEU A 43 -4.18 -10.25 -5.96
N ALA A 44 -4.33 -9.68 -4.77
CA ALA A 44 -5.38 -10.06 -3.83
C ALA A 44 -6.05 -8.81 -3.20
N SER A 45 -7.27 -8.98 -2.72
CA SER A 45 -8.01 -7.96 -1.97
C SER A 45 -8.95 -8.62 -0.95
N PRO A 46 -9.40 -7.92 0.11
CA PRO A 46 -10.27 -8.52 1.13
C PRO A 46 -11.48 -9.26 0.56
N LYS A 47 -12.15 -8.68 -0.45
CA LYS A 47 -13.33 -9.29 -1.08
C LYS A 47 -13.01 -10.18 -2.28
N GLY A 48 -11.79 -10.11 -2.81
CA GLY A 48 -11.45 -10.62 -4.14
C GLY A 48 -12.20 -9.88 -5.25
N GLY A 49 -11.99 -10.28 -6.51
CA GLY A 49 -12.60 -9.64 -7.68
C GLY A 49 -11.99 -8.27 -7.96
N GLN A 50 -12.79 -7.33 -8.47
CA GLN A 50 -12.33 -6.00 -8.86
C GLN A 50 -12.21 -5.07 -7.63
N PRO A 51 -11.00 -4.66 -7.21
CA PRO A 51 -10.84 -3.63 -6.20
C PRO A 51 -11.28 -2.26 -6.76
N PRO A 52 -11.85 -1.39 -5.93
CA PRO A 52 -12.30 -0.06 -6.33
C PRO A 52 -11.12 0.88 -6.55
N ILE A 53 -11.14 1.63 -7.66
CA ILE A 53 -10.20 2.74 -7.91
C ILE A 53 -10.76 3.99 -7.26
N ASP A 54 -9.93 4.76 -6.54
CA ASP A 54 -10.30 6.10 -6.11
C ASP A 54 -10.50 6.99 -7.35
N PRO A 55 -11.72 7.52 -7.61
CA PRO A 55 -11.96 8.31 -8.81
C PRO A 55 -11.09 9.57 -8.92
N SER A 56 -10.62 10.12 -7.79
CA SER A 56 -9.74 11.29 -7.80
C SER A 56 -8.34 10.98 -8.33
N SER A 57 -7.94 9.71 -8.30
CA SER A 57 -6.63 9.24 -8.79
C SER A 57 -6.58 9.07 -10.31
N ASP A 58 -7.72 9.11 -11.02
CA ASP A 58 -7.80 8.95 -12.47
C ASP A 58 -8.36 10.19 -13.20
N ASN A 59 -7.83 11.36 -12.87
CA ASN A 59 -8.16 12.64 -13.50
C ASN A 59 -7.05 13.11 -14.45
N ALA A 60 -7.32 14.15 -15.23
CA ALA A 60 -6.36 14.69 -16.20
C ALA A 60 -5.01 15.10 -15.57
N ASP A 61 -5.06 15.65 -14.35
CA ASP A 61 -3.89 16.16 -13.63
C ASP A 61 -3.10 15.07 -12.90
N THR A 62 -3.64 13.85 -12.79
CA THR A 62 -2.97 12.71 -12.14
C THR A 62 -2.38 11.71 -13.14
N GLN A 63 -2.49 11.96 -14.45
CA GLN A 63 -2.03 11.02 -15.47
C GLN A 63 -0.50 10.92 -15.56
N THR A 64 0.03 9.74 -15.24
CA THR A 64 1.43 9.35 -15.43
C THR A 64 1.58 8.43 -16.65
N ASP A 65 2.83 8.11 -17.00
CA ASP A 65 3.10 7.14 -18.07
C ASP A 65 2.64 5.73 -17.68
N ASP A 66 2.77 5.35 -16.41
CA ASP A 66 2.30 4.06 -15.91
C ASP A 66 0.77 3.96 -15.90
N ILE A 67 0.05 5.03 -15.56
CA ILE A 67 -1.42 5.09 -15.70
C ILE A 67 -1.84 4.96 -17.17
N ARG A 68 -1.17 5.68 -18.08
CA ARG A 68 -1.47 5.58 -19.53
C ARG A 68 -1.20 4.16 -20.04
N ARG A 69 -0.12 3.53 -19.59
CA ARG A 69 0.21 2.14 -19.91
C ARG A 69 -0.87 1.20 -19.39
N PHE A 70 -1.26 1.33 -18.12
CA PHE A 70 -2.32 0.54 -17.50
C PHE A 70 -3.63 0.62 -18.30
N LYS A 71 -4.04 1.82 -18.70
CA LYS A 71 -5.25 2.03 -19.51
C LYS A 71 -5.22 1.36 -20.89
N GLY A 72 -4.03 1.17 -21.45
CA GLY A 72 -3.83 0.45 -22.73
C GLY A 72 -3.60 -1.06 -22.58
N ASP A 73 -3.39 -1.56 -21.36
CA ASP A 73 -3.02 -2.94 -21.07
C ASP A 73 -4.23 -3.73 -20.53
N LEU A 74 -4.99 -4.31 -21.46
CA LEU A 74 -6.20 -5.08 -21.12
C LEU A 74 -5.88 -6.32 -20.29
N GLU A 75 -4.72 -6.94 -20.46
CA GLU A 75 -4.31 -8.11 -19.67
C GLU A 75 -4.13 -7.72 -18.19
N THR A 76 -3.44 -6.60 -17.94
CA THR A 76 -3.27 -6.11 -16.56
C THR A 76 -4.59 -5.66 -15.94
N GLN A 77 -5.51 -5.06 -16.73
CA GLN A 77 -6.85 -4.73 -16.27
C GLN A 77 -7.68 -5.98 -15.93
N GLU A 78 -7.63 -7.03 -16.76
CA GLU A 78 -8.28 -8.31 -16.48
C GLU A 78 -7.69 -8.99 -15.24
N HIS A 79 -6.37 -8.92 -15.06
CA HIS A 79 -5.72 -9.45 -13.86
C HIS A 79 -6.18 -8.71 -12.59
N LEU A 80 -6.23 -7.37 -12.64
CA LEU A 80 -6.76 -6.55 -11.55
C LEU A 80 -8.24 -6.84 -11.27
N ALA A 81 -9.05 -7.10 -12.31
CA ALA A 81 -10.46 -7.40 -12.15
C ALA A 81 -10.74 -8.75 -11.44
N ASN A 82 -9.73 -9.61 -11.34
CA ASN A 82 -9.84 -10.97 -10.83
C ASN A 82 -8.91 -11.22 -9.63
N THR A 83 -8.79 -10.25 -8.71
CA THR A 83 -7.98 -10.46 -7.50
C THR A 83 -8.46 -11.66 -6.69
N LEU A 84 -7.51 -12.38 -6.10
CA LEU A 84 -7.80 -13.44 -5.16
C LEU A 84 -8.35 -12.85 -3.85
N LYS A 85 -9.07 -13.67 -3.07
CA LYS A 85 -9.49 -13.26 -1.73
C LYS A 85 -8.31 -13.26 -0.79
N LEU A 86 -8.17 -12.21 -0.01
CA LEU A 86 -7.10 -12.05 0.97
C LEU A 86 -7.06 -13.20 1.98
N SER A 87 -8.23 -13.69 2.41
CA SER A 87 -8.37 -14.81 3.35
C SER A 87 -7.73 -16.12 2.86
N ASP A 88 -7.57 -16.28 1.55
CA ASP A 88 -6.99 -17.48 0.94
C ASP A 88 -5.46 -17.38 0.81
N MET A 89 -4.87 -16.21 1.11
CA MET A 89 -3.44 -15.94 0.94
C MET A 89 -2.62 -16.32 2.18
N THR A 90 -1.41 -16.78 1.92
CA THR A 90 -0.32 -16.99 2.88
C THR A 90 0.96 -16.37 2.34
N GLU A 91 1.97 -16.25 3.18
CA GLU A 91 3.33 -15.86 2.81
C GLU A 91 4.06 -16.94 2.00
N GLU A 92 3.60 -18.19 2.09
CA GLU A 92 4.25 -19.33 1.44
C GLU A 92 4.31 -19.17 -0.08
N GLY A 93 5.52 -19.29 -0.62
CA GLY A 93 5.76 -19.22 -2.06
C GLY A 93 5.84 -17.80 -2.62
N PHE A 94 5.78 -16.76 -1.77
CA PHE A 94 6.09 -15.39 -2.15
C PHE A 94 7.47 -14.98 -1.66
N ASP A 95 8.09 -14.08 -2.42
CA ASP A 95 9.37 -13.48 -2.08
C ASP A 95 9.19 -12.10 -1.42
N ALA A 96 8.06 -11.41 -1.67
CA ALA A 96 7.72 -10.13 -1.05
C ALA A 96 6.21 -9.85 -1.08
N ILE A 97 5.77 -8.92 -0.22
CA ILE A 97 4.42 -8.35 -0.24
C ILE A 97 4.46 -6.83 -0.44
N PHE A 98 3.51 -6.27 -1.18
CA PHE A 98 3.41 -4.84 -1.44
C PHE A 98 1.97 -4.33 -1.33
N TYR A 99 1.77 -3.21 -0.65
CA TYR A 99 0.46 -2.59 -0.45
C TYR A 99 0.42 -1.20 -1.10
N PRO A 100 -0.30 -1.03 -2.22
CA PRO A 100 -0.75 0.27 -2.71
C PRO A 100 -1.67 0.96 -1.68
N GLY A 101 -1.56 2.28 -1.56
CA GLY A 101 -2.43 3.11 -0.73
C GLY A 101 -3.66 3.61 -1.50
N GLY A 102 -3.96 4.90 -1.40
CA GLY A 102 -5.31 5.47 -1.51
C GLY A 102 -6.02 5.48 -0.15
N HIS A 103 -7.16 6.15 0.00
CA HIS A 103 -7.78 6.27 1.33
C HIS A 103 -8.50 4.99 1.80
N GLY A 104 -8.93 4.11 0.89
CA GLY A 104 -9.65 2.87 1.23
C GLY A 104 -9.01 1.96 2.31
N PRO A 105 -7.70 1.67 2.28
CA PRO A 105 -6.97 0.91 3.30
C PRO A 105 -7.23 1.32 4.76
N LEU A 106 -7.59 2.59 5.02
CA LEU A 106 -7.87 3.07 6.37
C LEU A 106 -9.12 2.43 7.00
N TRP A 107 -10.07 1.95 6.18
CA TRP A 107 -11.31 1.35 6.65
C TRP A 107 -11.34 -0.17 6.57
N ASP A 108 -10.57 -0.79 5.68
CA ASP A 108 -10.52 -2.25 5.58
C ASP A 108 -9.16 -2.83 5.94
N LEU A 109 -8.11 -2.60 5.16
CA LEU A 109 -6.83 -3.29 5.35
C LEU A 109 -6.18 -3.03 6.71
N ALA A 110 -6.41 -1.87 7.32
CA ALA A 110 -5.94 -1.55 8.66
C ALA A 110 -6.68 -2.32 9.77
N GLU A 111 -7.91 -2.76 9.51
CA GLU A 111 -8.81 -3.41 10.49
C GLU A 111 -9.06 -4.90 10.19
N ASP A 112 -8.68 -5.36 9.00
CA ASP A 112 -8.93 -6.72 8.52
C ASP A 112 -7.97 -7.73 9.16
N ALA A 113 -8.54 -8.75 9.81
CA ALA A 113 -7.77 -9.75 10.54
C ALA A 113 -6.88 -10.62 9.63
N ASP A 114 -7.28 -10.85 8.37
CA ASP A 114 -6.45 -11.57 7.40
C ASP A 114 -5.31 -10.71 6.89
N SER A 115 -5.53 -9.40 6.70
CA SER A 115 -4.47 -8.42 6.41
C SER A 115 -3.41 -8.39 7.51
N ILE A 116 -3.84 -8.27 8.77
CA ILE A 116 -2.97 -8.27 9.94
C ILE A 116 -2.18 -9.59 10.03
N ARG A 117 -2.89 -10.74 9.96
CA ARG A 117 -2.26 -12.06 9.99
C ARG A 117 -1.21 -12.22 8.89
N LEU A 118 -1.53 -11.78 7.68
CA LEU A 118 -0.66 -11.96 6.53
C LEU A 118 0.62 -11.14 6.66
N ILE A 119 0.53 -9.86 7.01
CA ILE A 119 1.72 -9.02 7.14
C ILE A 119 2.62 -9.45 8.32
N GLU A 120 2.03 -9.92 9.41
CA GLU A 120 2.76 -10.55 10.51
C GLU A 120 3.48 -11.81 10.07
N ALA A 121 2.85 -12.64 9.22
CA ALA A 121 3.48 -13.84 8.68
C ALA A 121 4.65 -13.51 7.74
N PHE A 122 4.52 -12.52 6.86
CA PHE A 122 5.62 -12.03 6.02
C PHE A 122 6.78 -11.51 6.88
N ALA A 123 6.50 -10.71 7.91
CA ALA A 123 7.52 -10.21 8.83
C ALA A 123 8.20 -11.34 9.62
N ALA A 124 7.45 -12.32 10.12
CA ALA A 124 7.98 -13.48 10.85
C ALA A 124 8.82 -14.41 9.97
N ALA A 125 8.50 -14.50 8.68
CA ALA A 125 9.26 -15.21 7.66
C ALA A 125 10.49 -14.43 7.16
N ASP A 126 10.74 -13.24 7.70
CA ASP A 126 11.84 -12.35 7.30
C ASP A 126 11.76 -12.02 5.78
N LEU A 127 10.55 -11.78 5.28
CA LEU A 127 10.29 -11.42 3.88
C LEU A 127 10.05 -9.91 3.75
N PRO A 128 10.49 -9.27 2.64
CA PRO A 128 10.22 -7.87 2.35
C PRO A 128 8.73 -7.49 2.37
N VAL A 129 8.47 -6.36 3.03
CA VAL A 129 7.14 -5.74 3.15
C VAL A 129 7.21 -4.31 2.65
N GLY A 130 6.43 -3.99 1.62
CA GLY A 130 6.33 -2.65 1.03
C GLY A 130 4.94 -2.04 1.25
N ALA A 131 4.87 -0.76 1.60
CA ALA A 131 3.61 -0.02 1.67
C ALA A 131 3.81 1.46 1.30
N VAL A 132 2.87 2.07 0.57
CA VAL A 132 2.99 3.48 0.14
C VAL A 132 1.75 4.30 0.53
N CYS A 133 1.94 5.60 0.76
CA CYS A 133 0.86 6.55 1.01
C CYS A 133 0.08 6.21 2.27
N HIS A 134 -1.21 5.86 2.16
CA HIS A 134 -1.99 5.42 3.31
C HIS A 134 -1.83 3.95 3.65
N ALA A 135 -1.28 3.11 2.78
CA ALA A 135 -1.11 1.68 3.07
C ALA A 135 -0.28 1.35 4.31
N PRO A 136 0.71 2.14 4.78
CA PRO A 136 1.32 1.95 6.09
C PRO A 136 0.31 1.90 7.25
N ALA A 137 -0.95 2.29 7.05
CA ALA A 137 -2.06 2.01 7.93
C ALA A 137 -2.21 0.54 8.35
N ILE A 138 -1.78 -0.41 7.53
CA ILE A 138 -1.80 -1.85 7.85
C ILE A 138 -1.01 -2.20 9.11
N PHE A 139 -0.08 -1.35 9.56
CA PHE A 139 0.69 -1.58 10.78
C PHE A 139 -0.06 -1.21 12.06
N ARG A 140 -1.30 -0.70 11.96
CA ARG A 140 -2.09 -0.18 13.09
C ARG A 140 -2.22 -1.17 14.25
N HIS A 141 -2.53 -2.43 13.93
CA HIS A 141 -2.80 -3.46 14.94
C HIS A 141 -1.80 -4.61 14.94
N THR A 142 -0.78 -4.56 14.07
CA THR A 142 0.20 -5.65 13.93
C THR A 142 1.07 -5.82 15.16
N GLN A 143 1.46 -7.06 15.43
CA GLN A 143 2.37 -7.46 16.49
C GLN A 143 3.46 -8.38 15.94
N GLY A 144 4.71 -8.07 16.26
CA GLY A 144 5.84 -8.97 16.07
C GLY A 144 5.83 -10.11 17.08
N ILE A 145 6.76 -11.05 16.89
CA ILE A 145 6.94 -12.20 17.78
C ILE A 145 7.30 -11.82 19.23
N ASP A 146 7.77 -10.60 19.45
CA ASP A 146 8.10 -10.01 20.74
C ASP A 146 6.93 -9.27 21.38
N GLY A 147 5.77 -9.22 20.71
CA GLY A 147 4.56 -8.53 21.14
C GLY A 147 4.54 -7.02 20.88
N ASN A 148 5.61 -6.45 20.30
CA ASN A 148 5.66 -5.04 19.92
C ASN A 148 5.04 -4.85 18.53
N SER A 149 4.64 -3.61 18.19
CA SER A 149 4.22 -3.31 16.83
C SER A 149 5.35 -3.59 15.83
N LEU A 150 5.03 -4.04 14.61
CA LEU A 150 6.05 -4.31 13.58
C LEU A 150 6.88 -3.08 13.22
N VAL A 151 6.36 -1.87 13.45
CA VAL A 151 7.06 -0.60 13.22
C VAL A 151 7.76 -0.04 14.45
N PHE A 152 7.66 -0.70 15.62
CA PHE A 152 8.27 -0.21 16.85
C PHE A 152 9.79 -0.07 16.72
N GLY A 153 10.31 1.14 16.95
CA GLY A 153 11.73 1.45 16.83
C GLY A 153 12.28 1.44 15.40
N ARG A 154 11.43 1.29 14.37
CA ARG A 154 11.82 1.33 12.95
C ARG A 154 11.59 2.70 12.35
N ARG A 155 12.39 3.06 11.35
CA ARG A 155 12.19 4.23 10.50
C ARG A 155 11.08 3.96 9.51
N VAL A 156 10.05 4.81 9.51
CA VAL A 156 8.86 4.64 8.66
C VAL A 156 8.39 5.97 8.11
N THR A 157 7.72 5.91 6.97
CA THR A 157 6.98 7.05 6.40
C THR A 157 5.62 6.57 5.88
N GLY A 158 4.85 7.50 5.34
CA GLY A 158 3.47 7.32 4.88
C GLY A 158 2.83 8.70 4.70
N PHE A 159 1.57 8.73 4.27
CA PHE A 159 0.89 9.98 3.95
C PHE A 159 0.91 10.92 5.16
N THR A 160 1.41 12.13 4.94
CA THR A 160 1.67 13.07 6.02
C THR A 160 0.37 13.71 6.51
N ASN A 161 0.36 14.16 7.76
CA ASN A 161 -0.77 14.93 8.28
C ASN A 161 -1.00 16.22 7.46
N THR A 162 0.06 16.81 6.91
CA THR A 162 0.02 18.04 6.11
C THR A 162 -0.56 17.80 4.72
N GLU A 163 -0.22 16.68 4.07
CA GLU A 163 -0.87 16.24 2.84
C GLU A 163 -2.36 15.91 3.07
N GLU A 164 -2.70 15.26 4.19
CA GLU A 164 -4.11 14.96 4.56
C GLU A 164 -4.93 16.25 4.78
N GLU A 165 -4.35 17.23 5.46
CA GLU A 165 -4.96 18.55 5.65
C GLU A 165 -5.14 19.26 4.31
N ALA A 166 -4.14 19.20 3.42
CA ALA A 166 -4.18 19.82 2.10
C ALA A 166 -5.28 19.26 1.20
N VAL A 167 -5.62 17.97 1.33
CA VAL A 167 -6.77 17.35 0.62
C VAL A 167 -8.09 17.51 1.36
N GLY A 168 -8.08 18.10 2.56
CA GLY A 168 -9.27 18.45 3.33
C GLY A 168 -9.99 17.26 3.97
N LEU A 169 -9.27 16.15 4.21
CA LEU A 169 -9.86 14.89 4.68
C LEU A 169 -9.46 14.51 6.11
N THR A 170 -8.70 15.35 6.81
CA THR A 170 -8.28 15.15 8.22
C THR A 170 -9.42 14.74 9.15
N ASN A 171 -10.61 15.32 8.99
CA ASN A 171 -11.79 15.04 9.82
C ASN A 171 -12.75 14.00 9.21
N VAL A 172 -12.37 13.39 8.08
CA VAL A 172 -13.13 12.36 7.37
C VAL A 172 -12.50 10.99 7.61
N VAL A 173 -11.18 10.91 7.55
CA VAL A 173 -10.44 9.67 7.77
C VAL A 173 -10.60 9.17 9.21
N PRO A 174 -10.62 7.84 9.45
CA PRO A 174 -10.83 7.29 10.78
C PRO A 174 -9.64 7.50 11.72
N PHE A 175 -8.46 7.79 11.17
CA PHE A 175 -7.23 8.16 11.87
C PHE A 175 -6.22 8.72 10.85
N LEU A 176 -5.20 9.41 11.36
CA LEU A 176 -4.09 9.89 10.56
C LEU A 176 -2.93 8.90 10.58
N VAL A 177 -2.35 8.61 9.40
CA VAL A 177 -1.30 7.59 9.24
C VAL A 177 -0.03 7.97 9.97
N GLU A 178 0.43 9.22 9.83
CA GLU A 178 1.60 9.75 10.54
C GLU A 178 1.44 9.63 12.07
N ASP A 179 0.28 9.99 12.62
CA ASP A 179 0.04 9.90 14.07
C ASP A 179 -0.04 8.46 14.55
N MET A 180 -0.70 7.59 13.77
CA MET A 180 -0.79 6.17 14.08
C MET A 180 0.60 5.51 14.11
N LEU A 181 1.44 5.75 13.10
CA LEU A 181 2.79 5.19 13.04
C LEU A 181 3.64 5.61 14.24
N LYS A 182 3.55 6.89 14.64
CA LYS A 182 4.22 7.40 15.84
C LYS A 182 3.68 6.76 17.13
N ALA A 183 2.35 6.60 17.23
CA ALA A 183 1.72 5.96 18.40
C ALA A 183 2.15 4.50 18.55
N ASN A 184 2.42 3.81 17.45
CA ASN A 184 2.97 2.45 17.43
C ASN A 184 4.49 2.38 17.64
N GLY A 185 5.13 3.51 17.99
CA GLY A 185 6.56 3.58 18.28
C GLY A 185 7.45 3.66 17.05
N GLY A 186 6.90 3.90 15.87
CA GLY A 186 7.66 4.16 14.65
C GLY A 186 8.37 5.51 14.70
N HIS A 187 9.61 5.54 14.23
CA HIS A 187 10.36 6.75 13.96
C HIS A 187 9.88 7.32 12.63
N TYR A 188 8.77 8.05 12.68
CA TYR A 188 8.17 8.65 11.49
C TYR A 188 9.05 9.78 10.94
N GLU A 189 9.44 9.66 9.67
CA GLU A 189 10.13 10.72 8.91
C GLU A 189 9.33 11.08 7.66
N LYS A 190 9.49 12.31 7.18
CA LYS A 190 8.83 12.82 5.97
C LYS A 190 9.72 13.82 5.27
N ASP A 191 9.53 13.95 3.96
CA ASP A 191 10.04 15.05 3.16
C ASP A 191 8.92 16.08 2.90
N VAL A 192 9.18 17.07 2.07
CA VAL A 192 8.19 18.04 1.61
C VAL A 192 7.00 17.33 0.97
N ASP A 193 5.79 17.83 1.25
CA ASP A 193 4.55 17.29 0.70
C ASP A 193 4.65 17.10 -0.83
N TRP A 194 4.10 15.99 -1.32
CA TRP A 194 4.05 15.59 -2.73
C TRP A 194 5.39 15.20 -3.37
N ALA A 195 6.52 15.35 -2.67
CA ALA A 195 7.79 14.83 -3.15
C ALA A 195 7.88 13.31 -2.98
N SER A 196 8.66 12.67 -3.86
CA SER A 196 9.00 11.27 -3.72
C SER A 196 9.90 11.10 -2.49
N PHE A 197 9.46 10.31 -1.51
CA PHE A 197 10.22 9.99 -0.31
C PHE A 197 9.96 8.54 0.11
N VAL A 198 11.02 7.76 0.19
CA VAL A 198 10.98 6.33 0.52
C VAL A 198 11.99 6.05 1.62
N LEU A 199 11.57 5.28 2.61
CA LEU A 199 12.42 4.73 3.63
C LEU A 199 12.48 3.23 3.49
N ARG A 200 13.70 2.72 3.55
CA ARG A 200 13.98 1.31 3.77
C ARG A 200 14.67 1.15 5.11
N ASP A 201 14.05 0.38 5.99
CA ASP A 201 14.61 -0.08 7.25
C ASP A 201 14.66 -1.61 7.22
N ASP A 202 15.85 -2.14 6.91
CA ASP A 202 16.06 -3.56 6.62
C ASP A 202 15.15 -4.06 5.47
N LYS A 203 14.16 -4.89 5.78
CA LYS A 203 13.18 -5.47 4.84
C LYS A 203 11.83 -4.75 4.83
N LEU A 204 11.67 -3.72 5.65
CA LEU A 204 10.48 -2.86 5.63
C LEU A 204 10.74 -1.66 4.72
N VAL A 205 9.89 -1.49 3.70
CA VAL A 205 9.91 -0.35 2.78
C VAL A 205 8.60 0.42 2.93
N THR A 206 8.71 1.73 3.21
CA THR A 206 7.56 2.62 3.27
C THR A 206 7.77 3.83 2.35
N GLY A 207 6.72 4.25 1.64
CA GLY A 207 6.73 5.43 0.76
C GLY A 207 5.69 6.46 1.20
N GLN A 208 6.02 7.74 1.08
CA GLN A 208 5.20 8.82 1.65
C GLN A 208 3.85 9.00 0.94
N ASN A 209 3.81 8.96 -0.38
CA ASN A 209 2.68 9.46 -1.18
C ASN A 209 2.71 8.85 -2.60
N PRO A 210 1.79 9.19 -3.53
CA PRO A 210 1.80 8.63 -4.88
C PRO A 210 3.11 8.81 -5.65
N ALA A 211 3.83 9.92 -5.44
CA ALA A 211 5.12 10.18 -6.10
C ALA A 211 6.24 9.22 -5.64
N SER A 212 5.99 8.47 -4.56
CA SER A 212 6.91 7.51 -3.97
C SER A 212 6.71 6.07 -4.48
N SER A 213 5.65 5.82 -5.27
CA SER A 213 5.21 4.47 -5.67
C SER A 213 6.30 3.67 -6.39
N ALA A 214 6.83 4.21 -7.50
CA ALA A 214 7.86 3.53 -8.29
C ALA A 214 9.15 3.30 -7.48
N ALA A 215 9.57 4.30 -6.71
CA ALA A 215 10.78 4.21 -5.88
C ALA A 215 10.64 3.15 -4.77
N ALA A 216 9.48 3.05 -4.13
CA ALA A 216 9.21 2.03 -3.11
C ALA A 216 9.25 0.61 -3.73
N ALA A 217 8.68 0.42 -4.92
CA ALA A 217 8.75 -0.85 -5.64
C ALA A 217 10.20 -1.20 -6.03
N GLN A 218 11.01 -0.22 -6.43
CA GLN A 218 12.43 -0.44 -6.73
C GLN A 218 13.24 -0.89 -5.51
N GLU A 219 12.96 -0.34 -4.32
CA GLU A 219 13.58 -0.79 -3.07
C GLU A 219 13.19 -2.23 -2.71
N ILE A 220 11.93 -2.62 -2.93
CA ILE A 220 11.50 -4.01 -2.78
C ILE A 220 12.26 -4.92 -3.76
N LEU A 221 12.38 -4.54 -5.03
CA LEU A 221 13.18 -5.32 -5.98
C LEU A 221 14.66 -5.41 -5.59
N ALA A 222 15.22 -4.36 -4.98
CA ALA A 222 16.60 -4.38 -4.51
C ALA A 222 16.82 -5.36 -3.34
N LEU A 223 15.77 -5.70 -2.59
CA LEU A 223 15.80 -6.71 -1.53
C LEU A 223 15.70 -8.15 -2.04
N LEU A 224 15.27 -8.36 -3.29
CA LEU A 224 15.05 -9.68 -3.90
C LEU A 224 16.20 -10.13 -4.82
N LYS A 225 17.30 -9.37 -4.86
CA LYS A 225 18.48 -9.62 -5.69
C LYS A 225 19.59 -10.35 -4.94
#